data_AF-A0A438K0S5-F1
#
_entry.id   AF-A0A438K0S5-F1
#
_cell.length_a   1.000
_cell.length_b   1.000
_cell.length_c   1.000
_cell.angle_alpha   90.00
_cell.angle_beta   90.00
_cell.angle_gamma   90.00
#
_symmetry.space_group_name_H-M   'P 1'
#
loop_
_entity.id
_entity.type
_entity.pdbx_description
1 polymer ?
#
loop_
_entity_poly.entity_id
_entity_poly.type
_entity_poly.pdbx_seq_one_letter_code
_entity_poly.pdbx_strand_id
1 'polypeptide(L)'
;MVKTAMTGTRRVDGSDVASGTSQPISTIVPTWSRLVLMVVRGKGKLDYLDGTIKKPSTDDPSYPSWEAQNSMVMAWLIHSMEDNIADTYILFPTAKRIWNAVTLAYSDLENSSQMFELRNKARNLRQGEHDVTQLH
;
A
#
# COMPACT_ATOMS: atom_id res chain seq x y z
N MET A 1 0.06 17.25 -9.21
CA MET A 1 -0.32 16.01 -8.49
C MET A 1 0.10 16.21 -7.05
N VAL A 2 -0.84 16.10 -6.11
CA VAL A 2 -0.56 16.34 -4.69
C VAL A 2 0.37 15.22 -4.22
N LYS A 3 1.63 15.57 -3.92
CA LYS A 3 2.48 14.70 -3.09
C LYS A 3 1.87 14.75 -1.70
N THR A 4 0.91 13.88 -1.42
CA THR A 4 0.60 13.52 -0.04
C THR A 4 1.79 12.68 0.41
N ALA A 5 2.86 13.37 0.81
CA ALA A 5 4.08 12.76 1.27
C ALA A 5 3.76 11.88 2.48
N MET A 6 4.14 10.61 2.38
CA MET A 6 4.45 9.81 3.57
C MET A 6 5.55 10.56 4.31
N THR A 7 5.14 11.36 5.30
CA THR A 7 6.02 12.25 6.05
C THR A 7 6.23 11.62 7.41
N GLY A 8 7.30 10.84 7.53
CA GLY A 8 7.92 10.56 8.80
C GLY A 8 9.39 10.94 8.70
N THR A 9 9.72 12.18 9.08
CA THR A 9 10.95 12.61 9.81
C THR A 9 11.12 14.12 9.64
N ARG A 10 10.79 14.89 10.67
CA ARG A 10 11.22 16.31 10.80
C ARG A 10 12.59 16.32 11.49
N ARG A 11 13.52 17.10 10.92
CA ARG A 11 14.83 17.40 11.51
C ARG A 11 14.66 17.97 12.93
N VAL A 12 15.47 17.46 13.85
CA VAL A 12 15.53 17.82 15.26
C VAL A 12 16.02 19.26 15.39
N ASP A 13 15.19 20.12 15.99
CA ASP A 13 15.68 21.20 16.84
C ASP A 13 14.76 21.33 18.05
N GLY A 14 15.39 21.40 19.23
CA GLY A 14 14.85 21.89 20.50
C GLY A 14 13.52 21.33 21.00
N SER A 15 13.62 20.37 21.93
CA SER A 15 12.72 20.19 23.08
C SER A 15 11.22 20.19 22.84
N ASP A 16 10.65 19.01 22.58
CA ASP A 16 9.43 18.55 23.27
C ASP A 16 9.27 17.04 23.07
N VAL A 17 9.13 16.31 24.17
CA VAL A 17 8.87 14.86 24.19
C VAL A 17 7.41 14.65 23.80
N ALA A 18 7.14 14.65 22.49
CA ALA A 18 5.92 14.08 21.95
C ALA A 18 6.19 12.62 21.61
N SER A 19 5.56 11.70 22.34
CA SER A 19 5.48 10.28 22.00
C SER A 19 4.99 10.13 20.56
N GLY A 20 5.92 9.91 19.64
CA GLY A 20 5.63 9.65 18.24
C GLY A 20 5.06 8.25 18.11
N THR A 21 3.74 8.14 18.07
CA THR A 21 3.07 6.88 17.73
C THR A 21 3.29 6.63 16.24
N SER A 22 4.33 5.87 15.88
CA SER A 22 4.48 5.33 14.53
C SER A 22 3.24 4.53 14.19
N GLN A 23 2.42 5.02 13.25
CA GLN A 23 1.29 4.23 12.80
C GLN A 23 1.81 2.96 12.13
N PRO A 24 1.25 1.77 12.45
CA PRO A 24 1.68 0.54 11.81
C PRO A 24 1.42 0.64 10.31
N ILE A 25 2.33 0.06 9.50
CA ILE A 25 2.28 0.03 8.03
C ILE A 25 0.89 -0.41 7.52
N SER A 26 0.18 -1.23 8.30
CA SER A 26 -1.19 -1.68 8.05
C SER A 26 -2.23 -0.57 7.92
N THR A 27 -2.00 0.64 8.44
CA THR A 27 -2.99 1.74 8.44
C THR A 27 -2.78 2.73 7.29
N ILE A 28 -1.55 2.86 6.78
CA ILE A 28 -1.16 3.82 5.74
C ILE A 28 -1.60 3.32 4.35
N VAL A 29 -1.53 2.01 4.16
CA VAL A 29 -1.81 1.30 2.92
C VAL A 29 -3.29 1.31 2.47
N PRO A 30 -4.28 1.07 3.35
CA PRO A 30 -5.70 1.16 2.99
C PRO A 30 -6.13 2.57 2.59
N THR A 31 -5.50 3.59 3.20
CA THR A 31 -5.73 5.00 2.88
C THR A 31 -5.16 5.34 1.50
N TRP A 32 -3.92 4.89 1.22
CA TRP A 32 -3.29 5.08 -0.08
C TRP A 32 -4.08 4.45 -1.23
N SER A 33 -4.48 3.19 -1.09
CA SER A 33 -5.19 2.46 -2.15
C SER A 33 -6.52 3.14 -2.49
N ARG A 34 -7.23 3.65 -1.47
CA ARG A 34 -8.45 4.43 -1.66
C ARG A 34 -8.21 5.74 -2.42
N LEU A 35 -7.15 6.48 -2.08
CA LEU A 35 -6.80 7.74 -2.74
C LEU A 35 -6.43 7.53 -4.20
N VAL A 36 -5.62 6.51 -4.50
CA VAL A 36 -5.25 6.13 -5.87
C VAL A 36 -6.49 5.81 -6.70
N LEU A 37 -7.40 4.98 -6.16
CA LEU A 37 -8.66 4.66 -6.86
C LEU A 37 -9.48 5.91 -7.16
N MET A 38 -9.57 6.87 -6.23
CA MET A 38 -10.28 8.13 -6.45
C MET A 38 -9.64 8.96 -7.56
N VAL A 39 -8.31 9.11 -7.56
CA VAL A 39 -7.58 9.88 -8.58
C VAL A 39 -7.70 9.25 -9.96
N VAL A 40 -7.53 7.93 -10.06
CA VAL A 40 -7.60 7.20 -11.34
C VAL A 40 -9.03 7.18 -11.88
N ARG A 41 -10.03 7.00 -11.01
CA ARG A 41 -11.45 7.10 -11.36
C ARG A 41 -11.82 8.51 -11.82
N GLY A 42 -11.37 9.54 -11.11
CA GLY A 42 -11.61 10.94 -11.49
C GLY A 42 -11.03 11.33 -12.86
N LYS A 43 -10.05 10.56 -13.36
CA LYS A 43 -9.46 10.73 -14.70
C LYS A 43 -10.02 9.78 -15.75
N GLY A 44 -11.00 8.95 -15.41
CA GLY A 44 -11.62 7.98 -16.33
C GLY A 44 -10.65 6.90 -16.82
N LYS A 45 -9.72 6.44 -15.97
CA LYS A 45 -8.72 5.42 -16.32
C LYS A 45 -8.76 4.18 -15.43
N LEU A 46 -9.88 3.97 -14.72
CA LEU A 46 -10.03 2.84 -13.79
C LEU A 46 -9.90 1.48 -14.50
N ASP A 47 -10.34 1.45 -15.75
CA ASP A 47 -10.39 0.29 -16.62
C ASP A 47 -9.01 -0.32 -16.93
N TYR A 48 -7.94 0.46 -16.73
CA TYR A 48 -6.55 0.01 -16.83
C TYR A 48 -6.04 -0.68 -15.56
N LEU A 49 -6.67 -0.42 -14.40
CA LEU A 49 -6.35 -1.08 -13.13
C LEU A 49 -7.12 -2.41 -13.00
N ASP A 50 -8.43 -2.40 -13.25
CA ASP A 50 -9.24 -3.63 -13.20
C ASP A 50 -9.01 -4.53 -14.43
N GLY A 51 -8.49 -3.97 -15.52
CA GLY A 51 -8.22 -4.65 -16.79
C GLY A 51 -9.47 -4.95 -17.59
N THR A 52 -10.52 -4.16 -17.43
CA THR A 52 -11.66 -4.12 -18.33
C THR A 52 -11.18 -3.82 -19.75
N ILE A 53 -10.25 -2.88 -19.91
CA ILE A 53 -9.53 -2.69 -21.18
C ILE A 53 -8.36 -3.68 -21.21
N LYS A 54 -8.50 -4.72 -22.06
CA LYS A 54 -7.47 -5.72 -22.27
C LYS A 54 -6.31 -5.15 -23.09
N LYS A 55 -5.11 -5.65 -22.84
CA LYS A 55 -3.94 -5.36 -23.68
C LYS A 55 -4.22 -5.86 -25.11
N PRO A 56 -4.25 -4.97 -26.12
CA PRO A 56 -4.41 -5.37 -27.51
C PRO A 56 -3.14 -6.05 -28.05
N SER A 57 -3.24 -6.67 -29.23
CA SER A 57 -2.06 -7.17 -29.95
C SER A 57 -1.14 -6.03 -30.33
N THR A 58 0.16 -6.27 -30.44
CA THR A 58 1.14 -5.26 -30.90
C THR A 58 0.88 -4.78 -32.33
N ASP A 59 0.21 -5.60 -33.14
CA ASP A 59 -0.16 -5.27 -34.52
C ASP A 59 -1.49 -4.48 -34.61
N ASP A 60 -2.18 -4.30 -33.48
CA ASP A 60 -3.44 -3.56 -33.42
C ASP A 60 -3.18 -2.05 -33.47
N PRO A 61 -3.87 -1.29 -34.35
CA PRO A 61 -3.74 0.17 -34.41
C PRO A 61 -4.05 0.90 -33.09
N SER A 62 -4.81 0.27 -32.19
CA SER A 62 -5.12 0.82 -30.86
C SER A 62 -4.00 0.62 -29.84
N TYR A 63 -3.01 -0.24 -30.12
CA TYR A 63 -1.91 -0.56 -29.21
C TYR A 63 -1.12 0.66 -28.73
N PRO A 64 -0.69 1.60 -29.58
CA PRO A 64 0.09 2.75 -29.12
C PRO A 64 -0.69 3.65 -28.15
N SER A 65 -2.00 3.81 -28.41
CA SER A 65 -2.89 4.57 -27.52
C SER A 65 -3.06 3.85 -26.19
N TRP A 66 -3.32 2.54 -26.22
CA TRP A 66 -3.41 1.73 -25.01
C TRP A 66 -2.13 1.77 -24.18
N GLU A 67 -0.97 1.60 -24.82
CA GLU A 67 0.35 1.62 -24.17
C GLU A 67 0.58 2.96 -23.47
N ALA A 68 0.34 4.08 -24.16
CA ALA A 68 0.51 5.41 -23.59
C ALA A 68 -0.38 5.65 -22.36
N GLN A 69 -1.65 5.21 -22.41
CA GLN A 69 -2.57 5.34 -21.29
C GLN A 69 -2.17 4.42 -20.13
N ASN A 70 -1.78 3.17 -20.42
CA ASN A 70 -1.26 2.23 -19.42
C ASN A 70 0.00 2.77 -18.73
N SER A 71 0.98 3.28 -19.49
CA SER A 71 2.20 3.88 -18.93
C SER A 71 1.90 5.10 -18.06
N MET A 72 0.92 5.92 -18.43
CA MET A 72 0.50 7.07 -17.61
C MET A 72 -0.07 6.63 -16.26
N VAL A 73 -0.90 5.59 -16.25
CA VAL A 73 -1.45 5.03 -15.00
C VAL A 73 -0.33 4.39 -14.18
N MET A 74 0.62 3.68 -14.81
CA MET A 74 1.81 3.15 -14.13
C MET A 74 2.61 4.27 -13.45
N ALA A 75 2.87 5.37 -14.14
CA ALA A 75 3.58 6.52 -13.57
C ALA A 75 2.83 7.11 -12.38
N TRP A 76 1.50 7.18 -12.42
CA TRP A 76 0.71 7.64 -11.27
C TRP A 76 0.81 6.70 -10.06
N LEU A 77 0.83 5.39 -10.29
CA LEU A 77 1.01 4.40 -9.24
C LEU A 77 2.40 4.53 -8.62
N ILE A 78 3.45 4.45 -9.44
CA ILE A 78 4.85 4.49 -8.99
C ILE A 78 5.17 5.81 -8.27
N HIS A 79 4.80 6.96 -8.83
CA HIS A 79 5.05 8.26 -8.19
C HIS A 79 4.21 8.51 -6.93
N SER A 80 3.22 7.66 -6.64
CA SER A 80 2.41 7.75 -5.43
C SER A 80 2.93 6.86 -4.29
N MET A 81 3.93 6.02 -4.55
CA MET A 81 4.57 5.15 -3.56
C MET A 81 5.83 5.81 -2.99
N GLU A 82 6.32 5.32 -1.86
CA GLU A 82 7.68 5.61 -1.40
C GLU A 82 8.70 4.93 -2.32
N ASP A 83 9.89 5.51 -2.46
CA ASP A 83 10.91 5.06 -3.42
C ASP A 83 11.30 3.58 -3.22
N ASN A 84 11.48 3.14 -1.97
CA ASN A 84 11.79 1.74 -1.62
C ASN A 84 10.69 0.75 -2.02
N ILE A 85 9.42 1.18 -2.01
CA ILE A 85 8.28 0.39 -2.45
C ILE A 85 8.21 0.43 -3.97
N ALA A 86 8.33 1.62 -4.56
CA ALA A 86 8.28 1.87 -6.00
C ALA A 86 9.29 1.01 -6.78
N ASP A 87 10.52 0.88 -6.27
CA ASP A 87 11.59 0.07 -6.88
C ASP A 87 11.19 -1.39 -7.08
N THR A 88 10.34 -1.93 -6.19
CA THR A 88 9.84 -3.31 -6.30
C THR A 88 8.90 -3.50 -7.50
N TYR A 89 8.21 -2.44 -7.93
CA TYR A 89 7.12 -2.50 -8.91
C TYR A 89 7.44 -1.86 -10.26
N ILE A 90 8.55 -1.10 -10.36
CA ILE A 90 8.90 -0.35 -11.57
C ILE A 90 9.10 -1.23 -12.82
N LEU A 91 9.50 -2.50 -12.64
CA LEU A 91 9.74 -3.45 -13.73
C LEU A 91 8.48 -4.19 -14.22
N PHE A 92 7.32 -3.91 -13.63
CA PHE A 92 6.08 -4.57 -14.01
C PHE A 92 5.55 -4.00 -15.33
N PRO A 93 5.06 -4.84 -16.26
CA PRO A 93 4.77 -4.40 -17.62
C PRO A 93 3.43 -3.68 -17.77
N THR A 94 2.54 -3.70 -16.77
CA THR A 94 1.22 -3.07 -16.85
C THR A 94 0.77 -2.50 -15.51
N ALA A 95 -0.05 -1.44 -15.57
CA ALA A 95 -0.68 -0.84 -14.40
C ALA A 95 -1.48 -1.87 -13.58
N LYS A 96 -2.21 -2.74 -14.27
CA LYS A 96 -2.94 -3.85 -13.63
C LYS A 96 -2.03 -4.80 -12.85
N ARG A 97 -0.86 -5.16 -13.39
CA ARG A 97 0.05 -6.07 -12.68
C ARG A 97 0.66 -5.38 -11.46
N ILE A 98 1.02 -4.10 -11.54
CA ILE A 98 1.44 -3.31 -10.37
C ILE A 98 0.33 -3.31 -9.32
N TRP A 99 -0.88 -2.92 -9.72
CA TRP A 99 -2.04 -2.85 -8.84
C TRP A 99 -2.30 -4.16 -8.11
N ASN A 100 -2.36 -5.27 -8.85
CA ASN A 100 -2.61 -6.60 -8.29
C ASN A 100 -1.50 -7.02 -7.31
N ALA A 101 -0.24 -6.82 -7.67
CA ALA A 101 0.89 -7.22 -6.81
C ALA A 101 0.90 -6.43 -5.51
N VAL A 102 0.67 -5.12 -5.61
CA VAL A 102 0.54 -4.22 -4.47
C VAL A 102 -0.64 -4.64 -3.58
N THR A 103 -1.83 -4.89 -4.16
CA THR A 103 -2.99 -5.35 -3.38
C THR A 103 -2.80 -6.71 -2.73
N LEU A 104 -2.11 -7.64 -3.40
CA LEU A 104 -1.84 -8.98 -2.86
C LEU A 104 -0.87 -8.91 -1.69
N ALA A 105 0.23 -8.16 -1.85
CA ALA A 105 1.18 -7.92 -0.76
C ALA A 105 0.52 -7.32 0.48
N TYR A 106 -0.54 -6.50 0.28
CA TYR A 106 -1.33 -5.94 1.37
C TYR A 106 -2.27 -6.95 2.03
N SER A 107 -2.95 -7.79 1.26
CA SER A 107 -3.79 -8.86 1.82
C SER A 107 -2.95 -9.81 2.70
N ASP A 108 -1.74 -10.14 2.27
CA ASP A 108 -0.84 -11.00 3.05
C ASP A 108 -0.33 -10.32 4.33
N LEU A 109 -0.02 -9.01 4.26
CA LEU A 109 0.41 -8.25 5.43
C LEU A 109 -0.71 -8.05 6.45
N GLU A 110 -1.93 -7.76 6.01
CA GLU A 110 -3.10 -7.60 6.88
C GLU A 110 -3.42 -8.92 7.59
N ASN A 111 -3.46 -10.03 6.86
CA ASN A 111 -3.65 -11.37 7.42
C ASN A 111 -2.56 -11.71 8.45
N SER A 112 -1.30 -11.39 8.15
CA SER A 112 -0.16 -11.64 9.04
C SER A 112 -0.20 -10.79 10.32
N SER A 113 -0.55 -9.51 10.20
CA SER A 113 -0.68 -8.58 11.32
C SER A 113 -1.82 -9.00 12.26
N GLN A 114 -3.00 -9.31 11.70
CA GLN A 114 -4.13 -9.80 12.47
C GLN A 114 -3.80 -11.11 13.20
N MET A 115 -3.11 -12.04 12.54
CA MET A 115 -2.64 -13.29 13.13
C MET A 115 -1.64 -13.06 14.27
N PHE A 116 -0.70 -12.12 14.10
CA PHE A 116 0.27 -11.77 15.14
C PHE A 116 -0.41 -11.15 16.37
N GLU A 117 -1.33 -10.21 16.17
CA GLU A 117 -2.12 -9.60 17.24
C GLU A 117 -2.95 -10.65 17.99
N LEU A 118 -3.60 -11.57 17.26
CA LEU A 118 -4.35 -12.66 17.88
C LEU A 118 -3.45 -13.59 18.71
N ARG A 119 -2.27 -13.96 18.18
CA ARG A 119 -1.27 -14.76 18.91
C ARG A 119 -0.74 -14.04 20.14
N ASN A 120 -0.46 -12.75 20.05
CA ASN A 120 -0.03 -11.93 21.19
C ASN A 120 -1.12 -11.84 22.26
N LYS A 121 -2.38 -11.58 21.88
CA LYS A 121 -3.50 -11.58 22.80
C LYS A 121 -3.66 -12.94 23.48
N ALA A 122 -3.63 -14.03 22.72
CA ALA A 122 -3.70 -15.39 23.27
C ALA A 122 -2.53 -15.72 24.22
N ARG A 123 -1.30 -15.26 23.90
CA ARG A 123 -0.14 -15.41 24.77
C ARG A 123 -0.29 -14.59 26.05
N ASN A 124 -0.70 -13.32 25.94
CA ASN A 124 -0.89 -12.44 27.08
C ASN A 124 -2.01 -12.92 28.00
N LEU A 125 -3.08 -13.51 27.47
CA LEU A 125 -4.14 -14.13 28.26
C LEU A 125 -3.62 -15.37 29.02
N ARG A 126 -2.85 -16.25 28.35
CA ARG A 126 -2.21 -17.39 29.02
C ARG A 126 -1.15 -16.99 30.05
N GLN A 127 -0.47 -15.86 29.87
CA GLN A 127 0.61 -15.41 30.75
C GLN A 127 0.09 -14.57 31.92
N GLY A 128 -1.05 -13.89 31.76
CA GLY A 128 -1.76 -13.19 32.82
C GLY A 128 -2.49 -14.10 33.82
N GLU A 129 -2.85 -15.33 33.43
CA GLU A 129 -3.40 -16.34 34.37
C GLU A 129 -2.33 -17.00 35.26
N HIS A 130 -1.04 -16.86 34.95
CA HIS A 130 0.05 -17.48 35.72
C HIS A 130 0.70 -16.56 36.77
N ASP A 131 0.34 -15.28 36.85
CA ASP A 131 0.91 -14.33 37.82
C ASP A 131 0.03 -14.08 39.06
N VAL A 132 -0.98 -14.92 39.29
CA VAL A 132 -1.90 -14.81 40.43
C VAL A 132 -1.88 -16.09 41.26
N THR A 133 -0.72 -16.54 41.69
CA THR A 133 -0.64 -17.35 42.91
C THR A 133 0.64 -17.03 43.67
N GLN A 134 0.46 -16.90 44.99
CA GLN A 134 1.46 -16.75 46.05
C GLN A 134 1.76 -15.33 46.50
N LEU A 135 0.97 -14.88 47.48
CA LEU A 135 1.56 -14.35 48.72
C LEU A 135 0.69 -14.78 49.90
N HIS A 136 1.26 -15.70 50.67
CA HIS A 136 0.83 -16.22 51.96
C HIS A 136 0.93 -15.13 53.05
#